data_AF-A0A937W3T3-F1
#
_entry.id   AF-A0A937W3T3-F1
#
_cell.length_a   1.000
_cell.length_b   1.000
_cell.length_c   1.000
_cell.angle_alpha   90.00
_cell.angle_beta   90.00
_cell.angle_gamma   90.00
#
_symmetry.space_group_name_H-M   'P 1'
#
loop_
_entity.id
_entity.type
_entity.pdbx_description
1 polymer ?
#
loop_
_entity_poly.entity_id
_entity_poly.type
_entity_poly.pdbx_seq_one_letter_code
_entity_poly.pdbx_strand_id
1 'polypeptide(L)'
;FARYPDSLCPLTLDHDTLLALLDQVEIVTLPEEDGTAIGEGMALAIERLKESTAKSRVMIVLTDGVNNAGETTPMQAAQIAQALGIKLYTIGAGTRGTAMIPVPTPGGQSVLRRMTVDIDERMLTDVATLTGGQYFRATDAATLQAIYREINRLEKTANVTEMYQQYAELFPWFLLPGLACLVLEIVLSTTRFRTIP
;
A
#
# COMPACT_ATOMS: atom_id res chain seq x y z
N PHE A 1 1.89 8.32 9.00
CA PHE A 1 3.09 8.93 9.60
C PHE A 1 2.68 10.24 10.24
N ALA A 2 3.24 10.56 11.39
CA ALA A 2 3.08 11.86 12.05
C ALA A 2 4.48 12.45 12.24
N ARG A 3 4.90 12.75 13.48
CA ARG A 3 6.29 13.12 13.78
C ARG A 3 7.28 11.97 13.54
N TYR A 4 6.89 10.75 13.89
CA TYR A 4 7.66 9.54 13.62
C TYR A 4 6.89 8.66 12.62
N PRO A 5 7.55 8.15 11.57
CA PRO A 5 6.90 7.24 10.63
C PRO A 5 6.99 5.78 11.10
N ASP A 6 5.85 5.10 11.12
CA ASP A 6 5.78 3.66 11.35
C ASP A 6 5.39 2.88 10.09
N SER A 7 5.94 1.68 9.97
CA SER A 7 5.62 0.73 8.90
C SER A 7 4.61 -0.30 9.41
N LEU A 8 3.33 -0.11 9.09
CA LEU A 8 2.25 -0.98 9.55
C LEU A 8 2.10 -2.28 8.75
N CYS A 9 2.42 -2.25 7.45
CA CYS A 9 2.27 -3.41 6.57
C CYS A 9 3.53 -3.62 5.73
N PRO A 10 4.08 -4.84 5.65
CA PRO A 10 5.12 -5.17 4.67
C PRO A 10 4.53 -5.17 3.25
N LEU A 11 5.42 -5.16 2.24
CA LEU A 11 5.01 -5.33 0.84
C LEU A 11 4.35 -6.70 0.66
N THR A 12 3.09 -6.71 0.25
CA THR A 12 2.28 -7.93 0.10
C THR A 12 1.37 -7.86 -1.12
N LEU A 13 1.02 -9.03 -1.65
CA LEU A 13 -0.05 -9.21 -2.64
C LEU A 13 -1.39 -9.56 -1.99
N ASP A 14 -1.40 -9.83 -0.68
CA ASP A 14 -2.60 -10.11 0.09
C ASP A 14 -3.31 -8.79 0.44
N HIS A 15 -4.31 -8.46 -0.38
CA HIS A 15 -5.12 -7.27 -0.19
C HIS A 15 -6.04 -7.36 1.02
N ASP A 16 -6.47 -8.57 1.43
CA ASP A 16 -7.38 -8.74 2.56
C ASP A 16 -6.66 -8.43 3.88
N THR A 17 -5.42 -8.92 4.03
CA THR A 17 -4.57 -8.58 5.19
C THR A 17 -4.26 -7.09 5.24
N LEU A 18 -3.99 -6.45 4.09
CA LEU A 18 -3.74 -5.01 4.03
C LEU A 18 -4.96 -4.20 4.50
N LEU A 19 -6.17 -4.57 4.06
CA LEU A 19 -7.41 -3.91 4.47
C LEU A 19 -7.67 -4.09 5.97
N ALA A 20 -7.44 -5.31 6.50
CA ALA A 20 -7.59 -5.59 7.93
C ALA A 20 -6.61 -4.78 8.80
N LEU A 21 -5.40 -4.50 8.32
CA LEU A 21 -4.44 -3.62 9.00
C LEU A 21 -4.83 -2.14 8.88
N LEU A 22 -5.37 -1.73 7.73
CA LEU A 22 -5.81 -0.36 7.52
C LEU A 22 -6.99 0.02 8.42
N ASP A 23 -7.91 -0.91 8.67
CA ASP A 23 -9.05 -0.72 9.58
C ASP A 23 -8.63 -0.51 11.04
N GLN A 24 -7.41 -0.90 11.41
CA GLN A 24 -6.83 -0.71 12.75
C GLN A 24 -6.07 0.62 12.88
N VAL A 25 -5.97 1.42 11.82
CA VAL A 25 -5.24 2.69 11.85
C VAL A 25 -6.07 3.73 12.61
N GLU A 26 -5.59 4.09 13.80
CA GLU A 26 -6.16 5.16 14.60
C GLU A 26 -5.34 6.45 14.45
N ILE A 27 -6.01 7.59 14.58
CA ILE A 27 -5.34 8.90 14.62
C ILE A 27 -4.65 9.00 15.99
N VAL A 28 -3.32 9.12 15.99
CA VAL A 28 -2.56 9.32 17.22
C VAL A 28 -2.93 10.66 17.85
N THR A 29 -3.39 10.64 19.10
CA THR A 29 -3.78 11.83 19.87
C THR A 29 -2.70 12.32 20.82
N LEU A 30 -1.51 11.71 20.80
CA LEU A 30 -0.41 12.05 21.70
C LEU A 30 0.27 13.36 21.25
N PRO A 31 0.41 14.37 22.12
CA PRO A 31 1.05 15.64 21.78
C PRO A 31 2.51 15.52 21.34
N GLU A 32 3.20 14.47 21.81
CA GLU A 32 4.61 14.21 21.47
C GLU A 32 4.81 13.75 20.03
N GLU A 33 3.75 13.26 19.39
CA GLU A 33 3.75 12.87 17.97
C GLU A 33 3.19 13.95 17.05
N ASP A 34 2.87 15.13 17.60
CA ASP A 34 2.40 16.26 16.81
C ASP A 34 3.52 16.74 15.87
N GLY A 35 3.18 16.80 14.58
CA GLY A 35 4.11 17.02 13.49
C GLY A 35 3.86 16.11 12.29
N THR A 36 4.42 16.50 11.16
CA THR A 36 4.30 15.81 9.87
C THR A 36 5.70 15.70 9.29
N ALA A 37 6.31 14.53 9.46
CA ALA A 37 7.63 14.19 8.92
C ALA A 37 7.49 13.44 7.59
N ILE A 38 7.18 14.20 6.53
CA ILE A 38 7.01 13.65 5.18
C ILE A 38 8.31 13.02 4.70
N GLY A 39 9.45 13.70 4.88
CA GLY A 39 10.75 13.21 4.41
C GLY A 39 11.19 11.91 5.09
N GLU A 40 10.97 11.77 6.40
CA GLU A 40 11.26 10.52 7.13
C GLU A 40 10.32 9.38 6.70
N GLY A 41 9.03 9.68 6.50
CA GLY A 41 8.08 8.70 5.96
C GLY A 41 8.49 8.19 4.58
N MET A 42 8.95 9.09 3.71
CA MET A 42 9.52 8.73 2.42
C MET A 42 10.79 7.89 2.57
N ALA A 43 11.72 8.27 3.46
CA ALA A 43 12.96 7.52 3.69
C ALA A 43 12.68 6.08 4.15
N LEU A 44 11.75 5.90 5.09
CA LEU A 44 11.31 4.58 5.55
C LEU A 44 10.74 3.75 4.40
N ALA A 45 9.87 4.35 3.58
CA ALA A 45 9.28 3.65 2.44
C ALA A 45 10.31 3.35 1.34
N ILE A 46 11.31 4.21 1.14
CA ILE A 46 12.43 3.98 0.21
C ILE A 46 13.24 2.76 0.67
N GLU A 47 13.56 2.65 1.96
CA GLU A 47 14.33 1.51 2.46
C GLU A 47 13.58 0.19 2.25
N ARG A 48 12.24 0.19 2.38
CA ARG A 48 11.41 -0.99 2.05
C ARG A 48 11.39 -1.32 0.56
N LEU A 49 11.32 -0.31 -0.30
CA LEU A 49 11.26 -0.50 -1.76
C LEU A 49 12.62 -0.89 -2.36
N LYS A 50 13.73 -0.49 -1.72
CA LYS A 50 15.10 -0.81 -2.15
C LYS A 50 15.36 -2.32 -2.19
N GLU A 51 14.78 -3.08 -1.27
CA GLU A 51 14.89 -4.55 -1.23
C GLU A 51 14.00 -5.26 -2.26
N SER A 52 13.09 -4.55 -2.94
CA SER A 52 12.16 -5.15 -3.89
C SER A 52 12.83 -5.50 -5.23
N THR A 53 12.59 -6.72 -5.70
CA THR A 53 13.01 -7.22 -7.01
C THR A 53 12.07 -6.79 -8.15
N ALA A 54 11.03 -6.00 -7.86
CA ALA A 54 10.07 -5.55 -8.85
C ALA A 54 10.71 -4.64 -9.92
N LYS A 55 10.30 -4.83 -11.18
CA LYS A 55 10.76 -4.01 -12.33
C LYS A 55 10.29 -2.56 -12.28
N SER A 56 9.10 -2.32 -11.71
CA SER A 56 8.58 -0.97 -11.47
C SER A 56 8.39 -0.78 -9.97
N ARG A 57 8.92 0.33 -9.44
CA ARG A 57 8.83 0.70 -8.03
C ARG A 57 8.19 2.07 -7.93
N VAL A 58 7.05 2.12 -7.27
CA VAL A 58 6.23 3.31 -7.17
C VAL A 58 5.90 3.56 -5.70
N MET A 59 6.01 4.81 -5.29
CA MET A 59 5.61 5.27 -3.97
C MET A 59 4.55 6.36 -4.13
N ILE A 60 3.48 6.28 -3.33
CA ILE A 60 2.40 7.27 -3.29
C ILE A 60 2.40 7.92 -1.92
N VAL A 61 2.59 9.23 -1.87
CA VAL A 61 2.58 10.03 -0.63
C VAL A 61 1.26 10.79 -0.58
N LEU A 62 0.41 10.47 0.38
CA LEU A 62 -0.84 11.19 0.66
C LEU A 62 -0.65 12.04 1.92
N THR A 63 -0.86 13.35 1.82
CA THR A 63 -0.73 14.28 2.96
C THR A 63 -1.68 15.47 2.83
N ASP A 64 -2.15 15.97 3.95
CA ASP A 64 -2.99 17.17 4.09
C ASP A 64 -2.25 18.35 4.74
N GLY A 65 -0.95 18.21 5.01
CA GLY A 65 -0.15 19.19 5.75
C GLY A 65 1.20 19.51 5.12
N VAL A 66 1.99 20.30 5.86
CA VAL A 66 3.36 20.69 5.50
C VAL A 66 4.39 19.88 6.28
N ASN A 67 5.55 19.63 5.67
CA ASN A 67 6.66 19.00 6.37
C ASN A 67 7.22 19.94 7.45
N ASN A 68 6.85 19.73 8.71
CA ASN A 68 7.25 20.57 9.84
C ASN A 68 8.07 19.80 10.90
N ALA A 69 8.30 18.51 10.68
CA ALA A 69 9.09 17.64 11.54
C ALA A 69 10.03 16.75 10.72
N GLY A 70 10.96 16.07 11.41
CA GLY A 70 11.98 15.21 10.81
C GLY A 70 13.29 15.92 10.49
N GLU A 71 14.36 15.14 10.32
CA GLU A 71 15.69 15.65 9.96
C GLU A 71 15.88 15.64 8.44
N THR A 72 15.30 14.63 7.78
CA THR A 72 15.33 14.48 6.32
C THR A 72 14.26 15.33 5.65
N THR A 73 14.65 16.18 4.71
CA THR A 73 13.70 16.95 3.91
C THR A 73 13.05 16.09 2.82
N PRO A 74 11.80 16.38 2.41
CA PRO A 74 11.14 15.67 1.30
C PRO A 74 11.95 15.70 0.00
N MET A 75 12.64 16.81 -0.27
CA MET A 75 13.49 16.97 -1.45
C MET A 75 14.72 16.05 -1.41
N GLN A 76 15.38 15.92 -0.26
CA GLN A 76 16.49 14.97 -0.10
C GLN A 76 16.01 13.53 -0.28
N ALA A 77 14.87 13.16 0.31
CA ALA A 77 14.28 11.83 0.13
C ALA A 77 13.94 11.57 -1.35
N ALA A 78 13.42 12.58 -2.06
CA ALA A 78 13.12 12.49 -3.49
C ALA A 78 14.37 12.26 -4.36
N GLN A 79 15.50 12.90 -4.02
CA GLN A 79 16.78 12.66 -4.70
C GLN A 79 17.27 11.23 -4.52
N ILE A 80 17.14 10.67 -3.31
CA ILE A 80 17.48 9.28 -3.03
C ILE A 80 16.56 8.33 -3.81
N ALA A 81 15.25 8.60 -3.81
CA ALA A 81 14.28 7.82 -4.58
C ALA A 81 14.59 7.83 -6.09
N GLN A 82 14.94 8.99 -6.65
CA GLN A 82 15.35 9.14 -8.04
C GLN A 82 16.56 8.25 -8.36
N ALA A 83 17.59 8.30 -7.51
CA ALA A 83 18.81 7.50 -7.68
C ALA A 83 18.55 5.98 -7.64
N LEU A 84 17.52 5.56 -6.90
CA LEU A 84 17.08 4.16 -6.79
C LEU A 84 16.04 3.75 -7.84
N GLY A 85 15.67 4.65 -8.76
CA GLY A 85 14.66 4.41 -9.80
C GLY A 85 13.25 4.24 -9.25
N ILE A 86 12.94 4.85 -8.11
CA ILE A 86 11.62 4.84 -7.49
C ILE A 86 10.86 6.09 -7.93
N LYS A 87 9.69 5.92 -8.55
CA LYS A 87 8.81 7.03 -8.93
C LYS A 87 7.94 7.44 -7.75
N LEU A 88 7.85 8.75 -7.48
CA LEU A 88 7.01 9.31 -6.42
C LEU A 88 5.79 10.03 -7.00
N TYR A 89 4.61 9.63 -6.53
CA TYR A 89 3.37 10.37 -6.73
C TYR A 89 2.96 11.02 -5.43
N THR A 90 2.63 12.31 -5.46
CA THR A 90 2.23 13.06 -4.28
C THR A 90 0.76 13.47 -4.41
N ILE A 91 -0.02 13.29 -3.35
CA ILE A 91 -1.45 13.62 -3.31
C ILE A 91 -1.68 14.55 -2.13
N GLY A 92 -2.04 15.80 -2.43
CA GLY A 92 -2.50 16.76 -1.43
C GLY A 92 -3.97 16.56 -1.12
N ALA A 93 -4.31 16.12 0.10
CA ALA A 93 -5.69 15.93 0.54
C ALA A 93 -6.22 17.20 1.22
N GLY A 94 -7.46 17.58 0.90
CA GLY A 94 -8.19 18.64 1.59
C GLY A 94 -8.71 19.76 0.67
N THR A 95 -9.59 20.58 1.21
CA THR A 95 -10.15 21.76 0.53
C THR A 95 -9.26 22.99 0.73
N ARG A 96 -9.11 23.81 -0.31
CA ARG A 96 -8.45 25.12 -0.19
C ARG A 96 -9.30 26.05 0.69
N GLY A 97 -8.68 26.73 1.65
CA GLY A 97 -9.37 27.72 2.48
C GLY A 97 -8.86 27.78 3.91
N THR A 98 -9.79 27.99 4.84
CA THR A 98 -9.48 28.11 6.28
C THR A 98 -10.17 27.00 7.06
N ALA A 99 -9.42 26.32 7.92
CA ALA A 99 -9.95 25.36 8.88
C ALA A 99 -9.92 25.97 10.28
N MET A 100 -10.84 25.54 11.14
CA MET A 100 -10.83 25.90 12.56
C MET A 100 -9.89 24.95 13.29
N ILE A 101 -8.71 25.44 13.65
CA ILE A 101 -7.70 24.67 14.38
C ILE A 101 -7.75 25.11 15.86
N PRO A 102 -7.77 24.18 16.83
CA PRO A 102 -7.63 24.52 18.25
C PRO A 102 -6.21 25.00 18.54
N VAL A 103 -6.05 26.25 18.97
CA VAL A 103 -4.75 26.83 19.32
C VAL A 103 -4.68 27.01 20.84
N PRO A 104 -3.62 26.52 21.50
CA PRO A 104 -3.44 26.71 22.94
C PRO A 104 -3.21 28.18 23.29
N THR A 105 -3.98 28.69 24.25
CA THR A 105 -3.85 30.06 24.76
C THR A 105 -3.03 30.05 26.05
N PRO A 106 -2.31 31.14 26.41
CA PRO A 106 -1.54 31.22 27.66
C PRO A 106 -2.30 30.94 28.97
N GLY A 107 -3.64 30.82 28.92
CA GLY A 107 -4.50 30.41 30.04
C GLY A 107 -4.96 28.95 30.02
N GLY A 108 -4.37 28.09 29.19
CA GLY A 108 -4.68 26.65 29.12
C GLY A 108 -6.00 26.29 28.41
N GLN A 109 -6.73 27.29 27.89
CA GLN A 109 -7.92 27.07 27.06
C GLN A 109 -7.53 27.03 25.58
N SER A 110 -7.98 26.02 24.85
CA SER A 110 -7.84 25.95 23.40
C SER A 110 -8.94 26.76 22.73
N VAL A 111 -8.58 27.78 21.95
CA VAL A 111 -9.56 28.54 21.14
C VAL A 111 -9.45 28.10 19.69
N LEU A 112 -10.60 27.91 19.05
CA LEU A 112 -10.66 27.65 17.62
C LEU A 112 -10.30 28.93 16.87
N ARG A 113 -9.19 28.91 16.12
CA ARG A 113 -8.79 30.01 15.24
C ARG A 113 -8.90 29.55 13.78
N ARG A 114 -9.44 30.42 12.93
CA ARG A 114 -9.40 30.22 11.48
C ARG A 114 -7.97 30.38 11.01
N MET A 115 -7.34 29.29 10.62
CA MET A 115 -6.02 29.28 10.00
C MET A 115 -6.15 28.76 8.57
N THR A 116 -5.37 29.34 7.66
CA THR A 116 -5.27 28.82 6.29
C THR A 116 -4.70 27.41 6.37
N VAL A 117 -5.36 26.45 5.73
CA VAL A 117 -4.79 25.11 5.56
C VAL A 117 -3.65 25.26 4.56
N ASP A 118 -2.43 25.25 5.09
CA ASP A 118 -1.22 25.38 4.29
C ASP A 118 -0.83 23.98 3.82
N ILE A 119 -0.84 23.78 2.50
CA ILE A 119 -0.30 22.59 1.87
C ILE A 119 0.72 23.10 0.88
N ASP A 120 1.95 22.64 1.02
CA ASP A 120 3.04 23.05 0.15
C ASP A 120 2.94 22.31 -1.20
N GLU A 121 1.97 22.74 -2.03
CA GLU A 121 1.73 22.17 -3.35
C GLU A 121 2.99 22.26 -4.24
N ARG A 122 3.82 23.29 -4.04
CA ARG A 122 5.08 23.47 -4.80
C ARG A 122 6.07 22.39 -4.44
N MET A 123 6.36 22.20 -3.15
CA MET A 123 7.27 21.14 -2.69
C MET A 123 6.79 19.77 -3.14
N LEU A 124 5.49 19.46 -2.99
CA LEU A 124 4.93 18.17 -3.42
C LEU A 124 5.04 17.97 -4.93
N THR A 125 4.86 19.04 -5.72
CA THR A 125 5.03 19.01 -7.18
C THR A 125 6.48 18.78 -7.56
N ASP A 126 7.42 19.48 -6.92
CA ASP A 126 8.85 19.36 -7.22
C ASP A 126 9.36 17.95 -6.88
N VAL A 127 8.94 17.39 -5.74
CA VAL A 127 9.26 16.02 -5.31
C VAL A 127 8.76 14.98 -6.33
N ALA A 128 7.51 15.10 -6.77
CA ALA A 128 6.95 14.17 -7.75
C ALA A 128 7.65 14.32 -9.11
N THR A 129 7.86 15.56 -9.57
CA THR A 129 8.48 15.86 -10.86
C THR A 129 9.92 15.36 -10.93
N LEU A 130 10.69 15.54 -9.85
CA LEU A 130 12.09 15.10 -9.78
C LEU A 130 12.23 13.60 -10.07
N THR A 131 11.28 12.79 -9.62
CA THR A 131 11.33 11.32 -9.76
C THR A 131 10.55 10.78 -10.95
N GLY A 132 9.96 11.68 -11.77
CA GLY A 132 9.18 11.31 -12.95
C GLY A 132 7.75 10.84 -12.65
N GLY A 133 7.23 11.14 -11.46
CA GLY A 133 5.81 10.98 -11.13
C GLY A 133 5.03 12.28 -11.30
N GLN A 134 3.85 12.37 -10.68
CA GLN A 134 2.94 13.52 -10.79
C GLN A 134 2.33 13.90 -9.44
N TYR A 135 2.07 15.20 -9.27
CA TYR A 135 1.30 15.73 -8.16
C TYR A 135 -0.19 15.75 -8.49
N PHE A 136 -1.02 15.37 -7.50
CA PHE A 136 -2.46 15.44 -7.58
C PHE A 136 -3.06 16.14 -6.37
N ARG A 137 -4.22 16.76 -6.56
CA ARG A 137 -5.03 17.35 -5.50
C ARG A 137 -6.32 16.57 -5.34
N ALA A 138 -6.59 16.08 -4.14
CA ALA A 138 -7.83 15.38 -3.81
C ALA A 138 -8.68 16.22 -2.83
N THR A 139 -9.84 16.68 -3.29
CA THR A 139 -10.81 17.42 -2.47
C THR A 139 -11.86 16.53 -1.82
N ASP A 140 -12.09 15.35 -2.41
CA ASP A 140 -13.10 14.39 -1.99
C ASP A 140 -12.67 12.96 -2.34
N ALA A 141 -13.39 11.98 -1.80
CA ALA A 141 -13.09 10.56 -1.98
C ALA A 141 -13.23 10.10 -3.44
N ALA A 142 -14.16 10.69 -4.22
CA ALA A 142 -14.36 10.32 -5.62
C ALA A 142 -13.17 10.76 -6.48
N THR A 143 -12.66 11.96 -6.24
CA THR A 143 -11.46 12.52 -6.86
C THR A 143 -10.23 11.71 -6.48
N LEU A 144 -10.09 11.35 -5.20
CA LEU A 144 -9.00 10.47 -4.74
C LEU A 144 -9.03 9.12 -5.48
N GLN A 145 -10.21 8.50 -5.61
CA GLN A 145 -10.35 7.24 -6.36
C GLN A 145 -10.02 7.39 -7.85
N ALA A 146 -10.36 8.54 -8.46
CA ALA A 146 -9.99 8.82 -9.85
C ALA A 146 -8.47 8.96 -10.03
N ILE A 147 -7.79 9.61 -9.07
CA ILE A 147 -6.33 9.73 -9.05
C ILE A 147 -5.66 8.35 -8.97
N TYR A 148 -6.11 7.48 -8.06
CA TYR A 148 -5.56 6.12 -7.98
C TYR A 148 -5.77 5.31 -9.26
N ARG A 149 -6.92 5.49 -9.94
CA ARG A 149 -7.18 4.87 -11.25
C ARG A 149 -6.23 5.39 -12.32
N GLU A 150 -5.92 6.68 -12.31
CA GLU A 150 -4.97 7.28 -13.24
C GLU A 150 -3.54 6.79 -13.00
N ILE A 151 -3.09 6.77 -11.74
CA ILE A 151 -1.77 6.23 -11.37
C ILE A 151 -1.66 4.77 -11.79
N ASN A 152 -2.70 3.97 -11.54
CA ASN A 152 -2.73 2.59 -11.99
C ASN A 152 -2.61 2.49 -13.51
N ARG A 153 -3.30 3.35 -14.29
CA ARG A 153 -3.16 3.37 -15.76
C ARG A 153 -1.74 3.69 -16.22
N LEU A 154 -1.07 4.63 -15.55
CA LEU A 154 0.29 5.05 -15.88
C LEU A 154 1.34 4.00 -15.51
N GLU A 155 1.15 3.30 -14.39
CA GLU A 155 2.14 2.37 -13.83
C GLU A 155 1.84 0.89 -14.08
N LYS A 156 0.68 0.57 -14.65
CA LYS A 156 0.32 -0.78 -15.08
C LYS A 156 1.23 -1.23 -16.22
N THR A 157 2.38 -1.72 -15.82
CA THR A 157 3.26 -2.51 -16.65
C THR A 157 2.53 -3.81 -16.96
N ALA A 158 2.51 -4.23 -18.23
CA ALA A 158 1.98 -5.50 -18.67
C ALA A 158 2.86 -6.67 -18.15
N ASN A 159 2.90 -6.89 -16.85
CA ASN A 159 3.48 -8.11 -16.29
C ASN A 159 2.36 -9.10 -16.03
N VAL A 160 2.34 -10.12 -16.87
CA VAL A 160 1.71 -11.41 -16.63
C VAL A 160 2.38 -11.96 -15.37
N THR A 161 1.76 -11.78 -14.21
CA THR A 161 2.15 -12.54 -13.03
C THR A 161 1.83 -13.99 -13.35
N GLU A 162 2.85 -14.80 -13.57
CA GLU A 162 2.75 -16.26 -13.50
C GLU A 162 2.29 -16.59 -12.09
N MET A 163 0.97 -16.64 -11.87
CA MET A 163 0.42 -17.16 -10.63
C MET A 163 0.83 -18.63 -10.57
N TYR A 164 1.82 -18.94 -9.75
CA TYR A 164 2.08 -20.32 -9.34
C TYR A 164 0.88 -20.78 -8.51
N GLN A 165 -0.16 -21.23 -9.18
CA GLN A 165 -1.23 -21.98 -8.54
C GLN A 165 -0.61 -23.28 -8.04
N GLN A 166 -0.44 -23.38 -6.73
CA GLN A 166 -0.03 -24.62 -6.10
C GLN A 166 -1.22 -25.57 -6.15
N TYR A 167 -1.30 -26.36 -7.22
CA TYR A 167 -2.32 -27.40 -7.36
C TYR A 167 -2.05 -28.48 -6.30
N ALA A 168 -2.95 -28.58 -5.33
CA ALA A 168 -3.00 -29.75 -4.46
C ALA A 168 -3.63 -30.89 -5.26
N GLU A 169 -2.81 -31.87 -5.66
CA GLU A 169 -3.27 -33.06 -6.35
C GLU A 169 -4.11 -33.93 -5.40
N LEU A 170 -5.43 -33.76 -5.42
CA LEU A 170 -6.40 -34.57 -4.67
C LEU A 170 -6.70 -35.93 -5.35
N PHE A 171 -6.19 -36.17 -6.57
CA PHE A 171 -6.41 -37.40 -7.31
C PHE A 171 -5.94 -38.71 -6.61
N PRO A 172 -4.87 -38.73 -5.77
CA PRO A 172 -4.42 -39.96 -5.12
C PRO A 172 -5.50 -40.55 -4.20
N TRP A 173 -6.36 -39.70 -3.63
CA TRP A 173 -7.45 -40.12 -2.75
C TRP A 173 -8.54 -40.90 -3.51
N PHE A 174 -8.73 -40.63 -4.80
CA PHE A 174 -9.69 -41.33 -5.66
C PHE A 174 -9.07 -42.50 -6.44
N LEU A 175 -7.76 -42.43 -6.73
CA LEU A 175 -7.05 -43.48 -7.47
C LEU A 175 -6.98 -44.79 -6.69
N LEU A 176 -6.62 -44.74 -5.39
CA LEU A 176 -6.45 -45.91 -4.54
C LEU A 176 -7.73 -46.77 -4.42
N PRO A 177 -8.91 -46.21 -4.08
CA PRO A 177 -10.14 -47.01 -4.00
C PRO A 177 -10.60 -47.53 -5.37
N GLY A 178 -10.36 -46.78 -6.46
CA GLY A 178 -10.65 -47.23 -7.82
C GLY A 178 -9.80 -48.44 -8.22
N LEU A 179 -8.50 -48.40 -7.96
CA LEU A 179 -7.58 -49.50 -8.22
C LEU A 179 -7.90 -50.72 -7.34
N ALA A 180 -8.29 -50.50 -6.09
CA ALA A 180 -8.74 -51.55 -5.20
C ALA A 180 -10.01 -52.25 -5.72
N CYS A 181 -11.00 -51.51 -6.22
CA CYS A 181 -12.19 -52.10 -6.84
C CYS A 181 -11.85 -52.95 -8.07
N LEU A 182 -10.94 -52.47 -8.92
CA LEU A 182 -10.53 -53.18 -10.13
C LEU A 182 -9.79 -54.49 -9.81
N VAL A 183 -8.89 -54.47 -8.81
CA VAL A 183 -8.26 -55.69 -8.31
C VAL A 183 -9.29 -56.64 -7.70
N LEU A 184 -10.26 -56.11 -6.95
CA LEU A 184 -11.33 -56.91 -6.36
C LEU A 184 -12.17 -57.60 -7.44
N GLU A 185 -12.51 -56.90 -8.53
CA GLU A 185 -13.22 -57.44 -9.68
C GLU A 185 -12.46 -58.59 -10.34
N ILE A 186 -11.16 -58.41 -10.60
CA ILE A 186 -10.30 -59.46 -11.19
C ILE A 186 -10.26 -60.70 -10.28
N VAL A 187 -10.10 -60.50 -8.97
CA VAL A 187 -10.07 -61.63 -8.02
C VAL A 187 -11.42 -62.34 -7.94
N LEU A 188 -12.52 -61.59 -7.91
CA LEU A 188 -13.88 -62.13 -7.84
C LEU A 188 -14.28 -62.88 -9.12
N SER A 189 -13.97 -62.33 -10.30
CA SER A 189 -14.23 -62.96 -11.60
C SER A 189 -13.40 -64.23 -11.81
N THR A 190 -12.16 -64.27 -11.30
CA THR A 190 -11.29 -65.44 -11.43
C THR A 190 -11.64 -66.54 -10.42
N THR A 191 -12.18 -66.19 -9.24
CA THR A 191 -12.39 -67.14 -8.13
C THR A 191 -13.85 -67.58 -7.97
N ARG A 192 -14.82 -66.65 -7.96
CA ARG A 192 -16.21 -66.95 -7.54
C ARG A 192 -17.27 -66.73 -8.63
N PHE A 193 -17.06 -65.79 -9.56
CA PHE A 193 -17.93 -65.51 -10.70
C PHE A 193 -17.26 -65.87 -12.02
N ARG A 194 -16.80 -67.12 -12.14
CA ARG A 194 -16.23 -67.62 -13.38
C ARG A 194 -17.35 -67.77 -14.41
N THR A 195 -17.58 -66.73 -15.22
CA THR A 195 -18.43 -66.82 -16.42
C THR A 195 -17.68 -67.67 -17.45
N ILE A 196 -18.02 -68.95 -17.49
CA ILE A 196 -17.71 -69.84 -18.60
C ILE A 196 -18.66 -69.45 -19.75
N PRO A 197 -18.18 -69.25 -20.99
CA PRO A 197 -19.05 -69.04 -22.15
C PRO A 197 -19.98 -70.23 -22.41
#